data_AF-A0A971G7P6-F1
#
_entry.id   AF-A0A971G7P6-F1
#
_cell.length_a   1.000
_cell.length_b   1.000
_cell.length_c   1.000
_cell.angle_alpha   90.00
_cell.angle_beta   90.00
_cell.angle_gamma   90.00
#
_symmetry.space_group_name_H-M   'P 1'
#
loop_
_entity.id
_entity.type
_entity.pdbx_description
1 polymer ?
#
loop_
_entity_poly.entity_id
_entity_poly.type
_entity_poly.pdbx_seq_one_letter_code
_entity_poly.pdbx_strand_id
1 'polypeptide(L)'
;APRDIYGESKLAAEEVVRSLQADDFAVCVLRPPMIYGPGCKGNYQTLVKGALKLPFFPDIENERSMLHIDTLCAFVKDLLDRNAAGLFFPQDAQYTCTSRMVERIARDNGRNIRLTELFNPILRLLSGKVGVVDKVFGGLVYARD
;
A
#
# COMPACT_ATOMS: atom_id res chain seq x y z
N ALA A 1 -14.80 -5.36 6.17
CA ALA A 1 -15.17 -6.51 5.31
C ALA A 1 -14.49 -6.37 3.95
N PRO A 2 -14.10 -7.47 3.30
CA PRO A 2 -13.57 -7.47 1.93
C PRO A 2 -14.50 -6.72 0.96
N ARG A 3 -13.93 -6.08 -0.07
CA ARG A 3 -14.68 -5.32 -1.09
C ARG A 3 -14.69 -6.01 -2.45
N ASP A 4 -13.93 -7.10 -2.62
CA ASP A 4 -13.80 -7.85 -3.87
C ASP A 4 -13.57 -9.35 -3.61
N ILE A 5 -13.73 -10.14 -4.68
CA ILE A 5 -13.56 -11.61 -4.67
C ILE A 5 -12.14 -12.00 -4.19
N TYR A 6 -11.14 -11.18 -4.51
CA TYR A 6 -9.77 -11.42 -4.06
C TYR A 6 -9.67 -11.34 -2.53
N GLY A 7 -10.24 -10.28 -1.93
CA GLY A 7 -10.27 -10.10 -0.49
C GLY A 7 -11.08 -11.18 0.24
N GLU A 8 -12.20 -11.64 -0.34
CA GLU A 8 -12.99 -12.76 0.21
C GLU A 8 -12.17 -14.05 0.20
N SER A 9 -11.52 -14.37 -0.91
CA SER A 9 -10.64 -15.54 -1.03
C SER A 9 -9.48 -15.49 -0.03
N LYS A 10 -8.89 -14.31 0.19
CA LYS A 10 -7.83 -14.12 1.19
C LYS A 10 -8.33 -14.28 2.62
N LEU A 11 -9.51 -13.78 2.94
CA LEU A 11 -10.10 -13.94 4.27
C LEU A 11 -10.39 -15.42 4.57
N ALA A 12 -11.00 -16.14 3.63
CA ALA A 12 -11.26 -17.57 3.78
C ALA A 12 -9.97 -18.38 3.96
N ALA A 13 -8.92 -18.06 3.19
CA ALA A 13 -7.61 -18.70 3.36
C ALA A 13 -7.01 -18.40 4.73
N GLU A 14 -7.15 -17.17 5.23
CA GLU A 14 -6.67 -16.79 6.56
C GLU A 14 -7.37 -17.59 7.67
N GLU A 15 -8.69 -17.76 7.59
CA GLU A 15 -9.47 -18.54 8.56
C GLU A 15 -9.01 -20.00 8.63
N VAL A 16 -8.75 -20.62 7.47
CA VAL A 16 -8.22 -22.00 7.38
C VAL A 16 -6.80 -22.07 7.94
N VAL A 17 -5.92 -21.11 7.64
CA VAL A 17 -4.55 -21.13 8.17
C VAL A 17 -4.54 -20.93 9.69
N ARG A 18 -5.41 -20.06 10.23
CA ARG A 18 -5.53 -19.84 11.68
C ARG A 18 -6.05 -21.06 12.43
N SER A 19 -6.87 -21.91 11.82
CA SER A 19 -7.34 -23.13 12.46
C SER A 19 -6.26 -24.21 12.62
N LEU A 20 -5.10 -24.05 11.96
CA LEU A 20 -3.94 -24.94 12.12
C LEU A 20 -3.10 -24.62 13.37
N GLN A 21 -3.38 -23.53 14.09
CA GLN A 21 -2.65 -23.16 15.31
C GLN A 21 -2.75 -24.29 16.35
N ALA A 22 -1.59 -24.70 16.86
CA ALA A 22 -1.44 -25.72 17.90
C ALA A 22 -0.29 -25.35 18.85
N ASP A 23 -0.10 -26.11 19.93
CA ASP A 23 0.99 -25.90 20.89
C ASP A 23 2.38 -26.08 20.25
N ASP A 24 2.48 -26.96 19.26
CA ASP A 24 3.67 -27.25 18.47
C ASP A 24 3.70 -26.53 17.10
N PHE A 25 2.66 -25.76 16.78
CA PHE A 25 2.53 -25.07 15.49
C PHE A 25 2.03 -23.63 15.65
N ALA A 26 2.96 -22.68 15.56
CA ALA A 26 2.67 -21.26 15.60
C ALA A 26 2.18 -20.72 14.25
N VAL A 27 1.03 -20.06 14.23
CA VAL A 27 0.49 -19.38 13.06
C VAL A 27 0.70 -17.87 13.19
N CYS A 28 1.38 -17.30 12.21
CA CYS A 28 1.59 -15.87 12.08
C CYS A 28 0.94 -15.34 10.80
N VAL A 29 -0.05 -14.46 10.95
CA VAL A 29 -0.76 -13.82 9.84
C VAL A 29 -0.25 -12.39 9.70
N LEU A 30 0.23 -12.03 8.51
CA LEU A 30 0.63 -10.67 8.19
C LEU A 30 -0.38 -10.05 7.22
N ARG A 31 -0.86 -8.84 7.55
CA ARG A 31 -1.72 -8.02 6.70
C ARG A 31 -0.99 -6.72 6.33
N PRO A 32 0.02 -6.79 5.44
CA PRO A 32 0.75 -5.61 5.02
C PRO A 32 -0.11 -4.68 4.16
N PRO A 33 0.18 -3.37 4.16
CA PRO A 33 -0.41 -2.42 3.23
C PRO A 33 0.27 -2.55 1.84
N MET A 34 0.20 -1.49 1.03
CA MET A 34 0.88 -1.47 -0.27
C MET A 34 2.39 -1.60 -0.08
N ILE A 35 2.96 -2.68 -0.62
CA ILE A 35 4.40 -2.92 -0.65
C ILE A 35 5.04 -2.17 -1.81
N TYR A 36 6.16 -1.49 -1.54
CA TYR A 36 6.96 -0.82 -2.55
C TYR A 36 8.44 -1.16 -2.42
N GLY A 37 9.17 -0.94 -3.51
CA GLY A 37 10.59 -1.23 -3.60
C GLY A 37 10.99 -1.71 -4.99
N PRO A 38 12.28 -2.00 -5.20
CA PRO A 38 12.79 -2.50 -6.48
C PRO A 38 12.04 -3.75 -6.94
N GLY A 39 11.62 -3.78 -8.22
CA GLY A 39 10.96 -4.95 -8.81
C GLY A 39 9.53 -5.24 -8.33
N CYS A 40 8.91 -4.35 -7.53
CA CYS A 40 7.56 -4.59 -7.03
C CYS A 40 6.53 -4.62 -8.18
N LYS A 41 5.47 -5.43 -8.05
CA LYS A 41 4.38 -5.54 -9.04
C LYS A 41 3.16 -4.73 -8.61
N GLY A 42 2.19 -4.58 -9.50
CA GLY A 42 0.88 -3.99 -9.19
C GLY A 42 0.85 -2.46 -9.23
N ASN A 43 0.01 -1.85 -8.38
CA ASN A 43 -0.39 -0.44 -8.52
C ASN A 43 0.75 0.56 -8.34
N TYR A 44 1.79 0.24 -7.56
CA TYR A 44 2.96 1.10 -7.44
C TYR A 44 3.66 1.33 -8.79
N GLN A 45 3.72 0.32 -9.66
CA GLN A 45 4.32 0.46 -10.99
C GLN A 45 3.53 1.44 -11.88
N THR A 46 2.23 1.57 -11.67
CA THR A 46 1.42 2.59 -12.36
C THR A 46 1.82 3.99 -11.91
N LEU A 47 2.09 4.18 -10.60
CA LEU A 47 2.60 5.45 -10.07
C LEU A 47 4.00 5.78 -10.60
N VAL A 48 4.90 4.79 -10.66
CA VAL A 48 6.23 4.94 -11.26
C VAL A 48 6.13 5.37 -12.71
N LYS A 49 5.31 4.68 -13.52
CA LYS A 49 5.09 5.05 -14.92
C LYS A 49 4.55 6.48 -15.06
N GLY A 50 3.64 6.88 -14.19
CA GLY A 50 3.12 8.26 -14.13
C GLY A 50 4.22 9.27 -13.81
N ALA A 51 4.98 9.03 -12.74
CA ALA A 51 6.10 9.86 -12.31
C ALA A 51 7.15 10.06 -13.41
N LEU A 52 7.42 9.01 -14.19
CA LEU A 52 8.42 9.05 -15.25
C LEU A 52 7.90 9.64 -16.56
N LYS A 53 6.59 9.59 -16.86
CA LYS A 53 6.07 10.02 -18.17
C LYS A 53 5.34 11.35 -18.15
N LEU A 54 4.73 11.72 -17.04
CA LEU A 54 3.86 12.88 -16.98
C LEU A 54 4.65 14.13 -16.56
N PRO A 55 4.40 15.29 -17.21
CA PRO A 55 4.99 16.56 -16.80
C PRO A 55 4.28 17.18 -15.58
N PHE A 56 3.02 16.79 -15.34
CA PHE A 56 2.20 17.26 -14.21
C PHE A 56 1.49 16.09 -13.54
N PHE A 57 1.27 16.18 -12.24
CA PHE A 57 0.45 15.22 -11.49
C PHE A 57 -0.50 15.96 -10.53
N PRO A 58 -1.74 15.47 -10.31
CA PRO A 58 -2.67 16.11 -9.38
C PRO A 58 -2.07 16.22 -7.98
N ASP A 59 -2.17 17.39 -7.35
CA ASP A 59 -1.83 17.57 -5.94
C ASP A 59 -3.08 17.30 -5.09
N ILE A 60 -3.26 16.05 -4.68
CA ILE A 60 -4.40 15.63 -3.87
C ILE A 60 -3.83 15.08 -2.57
N GLU A 61 -4.21 15.72 -1.46
CA GLU A 61 -3.91 15.20 -0.15
C GLU A 61 -4.66 13.89 0.07
N ASN A 62 -3.89 12.84 0.35
CA ASN A 62 -4.40 11.57 0.80
C ASN A 62 -3.39 10.92 1.75
N GLU A 63 -3.86 9.99 2.56
CA GLU A 63 -3.01 9.20 3.44
C GLU A 63 -3.08 7.74 3.05
N ARG A 64 -1.91 7.13 2.86
CA ARG A 64 -1.77 5.70 2.60
C ARG A 64 -0.74 5.12 3.54
N SER A 65 -1.10 4.01 4.18
CA SER A 65 -0.14 3.09 4.78
C SER A 65 0.64 2.43 3.65
N MET A 66 1.95 2.32 3.83
CA MET A 66 2.87 1.68 2.89
C MET A 66 3.96 0.95 3.68
N LEU A 67 4.65 0.02 3.02
CA LEU A 67 5.73 -0.72 3.66
C LEU A 67 6.80 -1.03 2.61
N HIS A 68 8.05 -0.66 2.90
CA HIS A 68 9.16 -1.01 2.03
C HIS A 68 9.42 -2.52 2.06
N ILE A 69 9.79 -3.12 0.92
CA ILE A 69 10.04 -4.56 0.82
C ILE A 69 11.12 -5.03 1.79
N ASP A 70 12.20 -4.28 1.95
CA ASP A 70 13.29 -4.66 2.88
C ASP A 70 12.81 -4.62 4.34
N THR A 71 11.97 -3.64 4.69
CA THR A 71 11.34 -3.56 6.02
C THR A 71 10.44 -4.76 6.28
N LEU A 72 9.64 -5.17 5.28
CA LEU A 72 8.82 -6.38 5.38
C LEU A 72 9.69 -7.62 5.58
N CYS A 73 10.77 -7.77 4.81
CA CYS A 73 11.67 -8.91 4.94
C CYS A 73 12.33 -8.97 6.32
N ALA A 74 12.79 -7.83 6.84
CA ALA A 74 13.35 -7.73 8.18
C ALA A 74 12.30 -8.09 9.25
N PHE A 75 11.07 -7.60 9.11
CA PHE A 75 9.97 -7.91 10.01
C PHE A 75 9.61 -9.41 10.01
N VAL A 76 9.53 -10.03 8.83
CA VAL A 76 9.29 -11.48 8.71
C VAL A 76 10.40 -12.28 9.38
N LYS A 77 11.67 -11.91 9.16
CA LYS A 77 12.81 -12.55 9.83
C LYS A 77 12.69 -12.47 11.35
N ASP A 78 12.37 -11.30 11.88
CA ASP A 78 12.23 -11.06 13.32
C ASP A 78 11.04 -11.82 13.94
N LEU A 79 9.96 -12.06 13.19
CA LEU A 79 8.87 -12.94 13.61
C LEU A 79 9.30 -14.41 13.67
N LEU A 80 10.07 -14.88 12.68
CA LEU A 80 10.59 -16.23 12.64
C LEU A 80 11.59 -16.48 13.79
N ASP A 81 12.53 -15.56 13.99
CA ASP A 81 13.57 -15.67 15.02
C ASP A 81 12.97 -15.71 16.45
N ARG A 82 11.78 -15.14 16.66
CA ARG A 82 11.04 -15.14 17.93
C ARG A 82 9.95 -16.21 18.04
N ASN A 83 9.77 -17.03 17.01
CA ASN A 83 8.64 -17.97 16.90
C ASN A 83 7.28 -17.31 17.22
N ALA A 84 7.07 -16.10 16.70
CA ALA A 84 5.91 -15.29 17.02
C ALA A 84 4.63 -15.89 16.39
N ALA A 85 3.53 -15.85 17.14
CA ALA A 85 2.19 -16.21 16.68
C ALA A 85 1.25 -15.02 16.78
N GLY A 86 0.23 -14.99 15.93
CA GLY A 86 -0.82 -13.97 15.97
C GLY A 86 -0.98 -13.18 14.67
N LEU A 87 -1.58 -12.00 14.79
CA LEU A 87 -1.96 -11.15 13.68
C LEU A 87 -1.15 -9.84 13.70
N PHE A 88 -0.48 -9.53 12.60
CA PHE A 88 0.41 -8.38 12.50
C PHE A 88 0.04 -7.50 11.29
N PHE A 89 0.17 -6.18 11.48
CA PHE A 89 -0.10 -5.16 10.46
C PHE A 89 1.17 -4.33 10.23
N PRO A 90 2.24 -4.92 9.65
CA PRO A 90 3.48 -4.19 9.44
C PRO A 90 3.25 -3.01 8.51
N GLN A 91 3.74 -1.84 8.88
CA GLN A 91 3.66 -0.62 8.07
C GLN A 91 4.83 0.32 8.39
N ASP A 92 5.22 1.14 7.43
CA ASP A 92 6.18 2.23 7.66
C ASP A 92 5.56 3.28 8.61
N ALA A 93 6.41 3.93 9.41
CA ALA A 93 5.98 4.88 10.45
C ALA A 93 5.31 6.16 9.89
N GLN A 94 5.53 6.48 8.61
CA GLN A 94 5.01 7.70 7.99
C GLN A 94 3.90 7.34 7.00
N TYR A 95 2.76 8.02 7.12
CA TYR A 95 1.78 8.00 6.05
C TYR A 95 2.36 8.69 4.83
N THR A 96 2.07 8.14 3.66
CA THR A 96 2.55 8.71 2.41
C THR A 96 1.39 9.22 1.57
N CYS A 97 1.49 10.49 1.16
CA CYS A 97 0.64 11.07 0.13
C CYS A 97 1.08 10.57 -1.25
N THR A 98 0.11 10.11 -2.06
CA THR A 98 0.35 9.59 -3.41
C THR A 98 1.04 10.65 -4.29
N SER A 99 0.62 11.91 -4.22
CA SER A 99 1.20 12.99 -5.02
C SER A 99 2.66 13.26 -4.64
N ARG A 100 2.97 13.28 -3.34
CA ARG A 100 4.35 13.42 -2.84
C ARG A 100 5.21 12.20 -3.19
N MET A 101 4.63 11.00 -3.20
CA MET A 101 5.32 9.79 -3.66
C MET A 101 5.71 9.89 -5.13
N VAL A 102 4.78 10.27 -6.00
CA VAL A 102 5.04 10.44 -7.43
C VAL A 102 6.13 11.49 -7.67
N GLU A 103 6.08 12.61 -6.94
CA GLU A 103 7.10 13.65 -6.98
C GLU A 103 8.49 13.13 -6.57
N ARG A 104 8.58 12.38 -5.46
CA ARG A 104 9.85 11.77 -5.01
C ARG A 104 10.41 10.79 -6.03
N ILE A 105 9.58 9.89 -6.56
CA ILE A 105 9.99 8.93 -7.60
C ILE A 105 10.54 9.67 -8.83
N ALA A 106 9.86 10.73 -9.29
CA ALA A 106 10.34 11.51 -10.43
C ALA A 106 11.72 12.13 -10.14
N ARG A 107 11.86 12.77 -8.97
CA ARG A 107 13.10 13.43 -8.53
C ARG A 107 14.27 12.45 -8.45
N ASP A 108 14.08 11.29 -7.85
CA ASP A 108 15.10 10.26 -7.70
C ASP A 108 15.51 9.66 -9.06
N ASN A 109 14.68 9.80 -10.09
CA ASN A 109 14.96 9.41 -11.47
C ASN A 109 15.39 10.58 -12.37
N GLY A 110 15.81 11.71 -11.78
CA GLY A 110 16.31 12.87 -12.51
C GLY A 110 15.25 13.61 -13.33
N ARG A 111 13.96 13.44 -13.00
CA ARG A 111 12.83 14.14 -13.64
C ARG A 111 12.18 15.12 -12.68
N ASN A 112 11.71 16.23 -13.24
CA ASN A 112 10.93 17.23 -12.52
C ASN A 112 9.47 17.15 -12.94
N ILE A 113 8.64 16.55 -12.09
CA ILE A 113 7.19 16.58 -12.23
C ILE A 113 6.64 17.74 -11.40
N ARG A 114 5.65 18.46 -11.92
CA ARG A 114 4.99 19.56 -11.19
C ARG A 114 3.64 19.11 -10.64
N LEU A 115 3.42 19.34 -9.35
CA LEU A 115 2.13 19.08 -8.74
C LEU A 115 1.16 20.24 -9.01
N THR A 116 -0.09 19.93 -9.31
CA THR A 116 -1.11 20.94 -9.67
C THR A 116 -2.49 20.59 -9.13
N GLU A 117 -3.20 21.59 -8.63
CA GLU A 117 -4.58 21.45 -8.14
C GLU A 117 -5.64 21.65 -9.23
N LEU A 118 -5.23 22.02 -10.46
CA LEU A 118 -6.14 22.39 -11.54
C LEU A 118 -7.21 21.32 -11.84
N PHE A 119 -6.84 20.04 -11.70
CA PHE A 119 -7.73 18.91 -11.99
C PHE A 119 -8.49 18.42 -10.76
N ASN A 120 -8.22 18.94 -9.57
CA ASN A 120 -8.78 18.45 -8.31
C ASN A 120 -10.32 18.49 -8.27
N PRO A 121 -11.02 19.54 -8.73
CA PRO A 121 -12.48 19.57 -8.70
C PRO A 121 -13.10 18.43 -9.51
N ILE A 122 -12.54 18.17 -10.70
CA ILE A 122 -12.98 17.08 -11.59
C ILE A 122 -12.69 15.73 -10.93
N LEU A 123 -11.49 15.54 -10.39
CA LEU A 123 -11.09 14.30 -9.73
C LEU A 123 -11.95 14.01 -8.49
N ARG A 124 -12.29 15.03 -7.69
CA ARG A 124 -13.21 14.91 -6.56
C ARG A 124 -14.62 14.52 -7.00
N LEU A 125 -15.10 15.05 -8.13
CA LEU A 125 -16.42 14.71 -8.68
C LEU A 125 -16.47 13.27 -9.24
N LEU A 126 -15.34 12.75 -9.68
CA LEU A 126 -15.17 11.38 -10.18
C LEU A 126 -14.87 10.36 -9.07
N SER A 127 -14.47 10.82 -7.88
CA SER A 127 -14.31 9.94 -6.71
C SER A 127 -15.64 9.28 -6.34
N GLY A 128 -15.60 8.00 -6.01
CA GLY A 128 -16.79 7.16 -5.78
C GLY A 128 -17.52 6.72 -7.05
N LYS A 129 -17.21 7.28 -8.22
CA LYS A 129 -17.81 6.91 -9.52
C LYS A 129 -16.84 6.16 -10.42
N VAL A 130 -15.55 6.47 -10.33
CA VAL A 130 -14.49 5.88 -11.14
C VAL A 130 -13.50 5.16 -10.24
N GLY A 131 -13.55 3.83 -10.22
CA GLY A 131 -12.74 3.02 -9.30
C GLY A 131 -11.22 3.21 -9.42
N VAL A 132 -10.70 3.73 -10.54
CA VAL A 132 -9.27 4.08 -10.68
C VAL A 132 -8.92 5.31 -9.85
N VAL A 133 -9.80 6.32 -9.79
CA VAL A 133 -9.59 7.54 -8.98
C VAL A 133 -9.47 7.16 -7.51
N ASP A 134 -10.40 6.33 -7.03
CA ASP A 134 -10.40 5.88 -5.62
C ASP A 134 -9.20 4.96 -5.31
N LYS A 135 -8.72 4.16 -6.27
CA LYS A 135 -7.51 3.34 -6.09
C LYS A 135 -6.23 4.17 -5.96
N VAL A 136 -6.15 5.32 -6.62
CA VAL A 136 -4.96 6.18 -6.65
C VAL A 136 -4.98 7.21 -5.52
N PHE A 137 -6.12 7.88 -5.33
CA PHE A 137 -6.27 9.02 -4.42
C PHE A 137 -7.13 8.73 -3.19
N GLY A 138 -7.74 7.55 -3.07
CA GLY A 138 -8.45 7.15 -1.86
C GLY A 138 -7.50 6.96 -0.68
N GLY A 139 -8.00 7.24 0.52
CA GLY A 139 -7.31 6.96 1.78
C GLY A 139 -7.39 5.47 2.13
N LEU A 140 -6.25 4.87 2.47
CA LEU A 140 -6.15 3.48 2.93
C LEU A 140 -5.12 3.44 4.06
N VAL A 141 -5.61 3.64 5.28
CA VAL A 141 -4.81 3.79 6.49
C VAL A 141 -5.18 2.70 7.49
N TYR A 142 -4.18 2.02 8.04
CA TYR A 142 -4.36 1.25 9.27
C TYR A 142 -4.31 2.18 10.48
N ALA A 143 -5.11 1.91 11.50
CA ALA A 143 -5.00 2.63 12.78
C ALA A 143 -3.57 2.48 13.33
N ARG A 144 -3.06 3.55 13.94
CA ARG A 144 -1.83 3.48 14.75
C ARG A 144 -2.25 3.15 16.17
N ASP A 145 -1.69 2.09 16.72
CA ASP A 145 -1.65 1.83 18.16
C ASP A 145 -0.41 2.53 18.75
#